data_AF-A0A7K0W0D8-F1
#
_entry.id   AF-A0A7K0W0D8-F1
#
_cell.length_a   1.000
_cell.length_b   1.000
_cell.length_c   1.000
_cell.angle_alpha   90.00
_cell.angle_beta   90.00
_cell.angle_gamma   90.00
#
_symmetry.space_group_name_H-M   'P 1'
#
loop_
_entity.id
_entity.type
_entity.pdbx_description
1 polymer ?
#
loop_
_entity_poly.entity_id
_entity_poly.type
_entity_poly.pdbx_seq_one_letter_code
_entity_poly.pdbx_strand_id
1 'polypeptide(L)'
;MEMRSFSDYLRSVDDAALLALFSARPDLVTPVPPDIASLAVRACSPPSLARAIDSLNHWQFQVLEAAAALTEPFTPKSVVALTDKASSTALAHLISIGLIYPSDDGMRLPSQLRDVLGNEPAGLGPASMAKLKLSELDDAPADAHRALERLVWGPPRGSVGDIKNPGPGVAWLLDRKFLVPLDQRTVVLPREVAIYLRGGKIHRENSVNPPQLTGTKRDERQVNLASIANISTVLRWVEELLNFWAEEPADALRAGGLGVRDLKIISNHLGVDESCTAFITELAYLTSLISIDADDRIMPSNKFDIWLMQTPSDRWQALASAWLITSRASGLVGRADAKNVAALGPELDRVNAARVRALTLLILKENTSIAPDLTAFNSLLAWRAPVRRNSSMQEELASWTLREAEWLGITGQGAISKYGIAFLEGGDCEIINEDLPKT
;
A
#
# COMPACT_ATOMS: atom_id res chain seq x y z
N MET A 1 -23.71 -25.24 20.88
CA MET A 1 -23.07 -25.67 19.61
C MET A 1 -21.59 -25.44 19.81
N GLU A 2 -20.74 -26.47 19.69
CA GLU A 2 -19.29 -26.28 19.84
C GLU A 2 -18.77 -25.44 18.68
N MET A 3 -18.05 -24.36 18.96
CA MET A 3 -17.49 -23.46 17.95
C MET A 3 -16.16 -24.02 17.47
N ARG A 4 -16.18 -24.74 16.34
CA ARG A 4 -14.99 -25.43 15.80
C ARG A 4 -14.59 -24.98 14.39
N SER A 5 -15.42 -24.17 13.73
CA SER A 5 -15.17 -23.66 12.39
C SER A 5 -15.37 -22.15 12.32
N PHE A 6 -14.80 -21.52 11.28
CA PHE A 6 -15.04 -20.09 11.01
C PHE A 6 -16.53 -19.80 10.77
N SER A 7 -17.27 -20.75 10.19
CA SER A 7 -18.72 -20.61 10.00
C SER A 7 -19.48 -20.60 11.33
N ASP A 8 -19.07 -21.42 12.30
CA ASP A 8 -19.68 -21.41 13.64
C ASP A 8 -19.37 -20.11 14.38
N TYR A 9 -18.15 -19.60 14.24
CA TYR A 9 -17.78 -18.29 14.76
C TYR A 9 -18.68 -17.19 14.19
N LEU A 10 -18.85 -17.13 12.86
CA LEU A 10 -19.72 -16.13 12.23
C LEU A 10 -21.20 -16.27 12.62
N ARG A 11 -21.67 -17.46 13.05
CA ARG A 11 -23.03 -17.61 13.61
C ARG A 11 -23.16 -17.10 15.04
N SER A 12 -22.03 -16.98 15.76
CA SER A 12 -22.00 -16.58 17.17
C SER A 12 -21.86 -15.08 17.40
N VAL A 13 -21.39 -14.34 16.38
CA VAL A 13 -21.17 -12.90 16.47
C VAL A 13 -22.49 -12.13 16.28
N ASP A 14 -22.55 -10.92 16.83
CA ASP A 14 -23.70 -10.03 16.69
C ASP A 14 -23.66 -9.20 15.40
N ASP A 15 -24.73 -8.45 15.15
CA ASP A 15 -24.86 -7.60 13.97
C ASP A 15 -23.77 -6.52 13.91
N ALA A 16 -23.32 -6.00 15.05
CA ALA A 16 -22.27 -5.00 15.11
C ALA A 16 -20.92 -5.55 14.63
N ALA A 17 -20.58 -6.78 15.03
CA ALA A 17 -19.41 -7.48 14.55
C ALA A 17 -19.49 -7.82 13.06
N LEU A 18 -20.67 -8.23 12.55
CA LEU A 18 -20.87 -8.44 11.11
C LEU A 18 -20.72 -7.15 10.31
N LEU A 19 -21.28 -6.04 10.80
CA LEU A 19 -21.10 -4.72 10.20
C LEU A 19 -19.62 -4.32 10.16
N ALA A 20 -18.89 -4.49 11.26
CA ALA A 20 -17.45 -4.22 11.30
C ALA A 20 -16.67 -5.06 10.27
N LEU A 21 -17.02 -6.35 10.15
CA LEU A 21 -16.43 -7.25 9.15
C LEU A 21 -16.71 -6.77 7.72
N PHE A 22 -17.96 -6.39 7.40
CA PHE A 22 -18.33 -5.93 6.05
C PHE A 22 -17.78 -4.55 5.70
N SER A 23 -17.71 -3.63 6.67
CA SER A 23 -17.06 -2.33 6.48
C SER A 23 -15.56 -2.49 6.18
N ALA A 24 -14.88 -3.41 6.88
CA ALA A 24 -13.47 -3.69 6.64
C ALA A 24 -13.22 -4.54 5.38
N ARG A 25 -14.19 -5.39 5.00
CA ARG A 25 -14.08 -6.28 3.83
C ARG A 25 -15.31 -6.18 2.92
N PRO A 26 -15.42 -5.09 2.12
CA PRO A 26 -16.55 -4.87 1.21
C PRO A 26 -16.71 -5.95 0.14
N ASP A 27 -15.64 -6.69 -0.17
CA ASP A 27 -15.67 -7.80 -1.11
C ASP A 27 -16.51 -9.00 -0.63
N LEU A 28 -16.82 -9.06 0.67
CA LEU A 28 -17.66 -10.12 1.24
C LEU A 28 -19.14 -9.97 0.88
N VAL A 29 -19.60 -8.77 0.49
CA VAL A 29 -21.01 -8.48 0.21
C VAL A 29 -21.31 -8.24 -1.27
N THR A 30 -20.34 -8.46 -2.16
CA THR A 30 -20.50 -8.25 -3.61
C THR A 30 -20.17 -9.53 -4.39
N PRO A 31 -21.17 -10.32 -4.83
CA PRO A 31 -22.62 -10.19 -4.58
C PRO A 31 -23.01 -10.67 -3.17
N VAL A 32 -24.13 -10.24 -2.61
CA VAL A 32 -24.55 -10.60 -1.23
C VAL A 32 -24.58 -12.13 -1.05
N PRO A 33 -23.91 -12.69 -0.03
CA PRO A 33 -23.92 -14.13 0.21
C PRO A 33 -25.30 -14.60 0.70
N PRO A 34 -25.78 -15.78 0.27
CA PRO A 34 -27.12 -16.27 0.63
C PRO A 34 -27.23 -16.74 2.09
N ASP A 35 -26.12 -17.12 2.71
CA ASP A 35 -26.07 -17.62 4.10
C ASP A 35 -24.66 -17.46 4.71
N ILE A 36 -24.56 -17.72 6.03
CA ILE A 36 -23.30 -17.63 6.80
C ILE A 36 -22.24 -18.64 6.32
N ALA A 37 -22.64 -19.80 5.79
CA ALA A 37 -21.69 -20.78 5.28
C ALA A 37 -21.00 -20.25 4.01
N SER A 38 -21.76 -19.68 3.09
CA SER A 38 -21.27 -19.04 1.87
C SER A 38 -20.41 -17.83 2.17
N LEU A 39 -20.80 -17.03 3.18
CA LEU A 39 -19.97 -15.93 3.69
C LEU A 39 -18.63 -16.45 4.23
N ALA A 40 -18.63 -17.50 5.05
CA ALA A 40 -17.42 -18.10 5.60
C ALA A 40 -16.48 -18.60 4.49
N VAL A 41 -17.01 -19.31 3.49
CA VAL A 41 -16.24 -19.79 2.33
C VAL A 41 -15.59 -18.63 1.57
N ARG A 42 -16.35 -17.56 1.32
CA ARG A 42 -15.82 -16.38 0.62
C ARG A 42 -14.74 -15.68 1.44
N ALA A 43 -14.98 -15.47 2.73
CA ALA A 43 -14.04 -14.82 3.62
C ALA A 43 -12.73 -15.61 3.80
N CYS A 44 -12.78 -16.94 3.68
CA CYS A 44 -11.62 -17.81 3.70
C CYS A 44 -10.94 -18.00 2.32
N SER A 45 -11.46 -17.40 1.24
CA SER A 45 -10.88 -17.55 -0.11
C SER A 45 -9.57 -16.75 -0.26
N PRO A 46 -8.62 -17.18 -1.12
CA PRO A 46 -7.31 -16.54 -1.20
C PRO A 46 -7.36 -15.07 -1.63
N PRO A 47 -8.17 -14.67 -2.64
CA PRO A 47 -8.29 -13.26 -3.02
C PRO A 47 -8.82 -12.38 -1.90
N SER A 48 -9.78 -12.88 -1.12
CA SER A 48 -10.40 -12.11 -0.05
C SER A 48 -9.47 -11.96 1.15
N LEU A 49 -8.76 -13.04 1.53
CA LEU A 49 -7.72 -13.00 2.55
C LEU A 49 -6.56 -12.09 2.15
N ALA A 50 -6.14 -12.11 0.88
CA ALA A 50 -5.08 -11.24 0.39
C ALA A 50 -5.44 -9.75 0.54
N ARG A 51 -6.68 -9.35 0.19
CA ARG A 51 -7.15 -7.97 0.39
C ARG A 51 -7.21 -7.57 1.87
N ALA A 52 -7.70 -8.45 2.73
CA ALA A 52 -7.74 -8.21 4.16
C ALA A 52 -6.33 -8.07 4.74
N ILE A 53 -5.38 -8.91 4.33
CA ILE A 53 -3.96 -8.78 4.69
C ILE A 53 -3.41 -7.44 4.18
N ASP A 54 -3.70 -7.04 2.95
CA ASP A 54 -3.22 -5.78 2.36
C ASP A 54 -3.68 -4.53 3.12
N SER A 55 -4.78 -4.61 3.86
CA SER A 55 -5.30 -3.52 4.71
C SER A 55 -4.54 -3.33 6.03
N LEU A 56 -3.73 -4.30 6.45
CA LEU A 56 -3.04 -4.27 7.75
C LEU A 56 -1.90 -3.25 7.78
N ASN A 57 -1.70 -2.56 8.89
CA ASN A 57 -0.43 -1.89 9.15
C ASN A 57 0.69 -2.91 9.44
N HIS A 58 1.93 -2.43 9.53
CA HIS A 58 3.09 -3.28 9.73
C HIS A 58 3.04 -4.05 11.05
N TRP A 59 2.62 -3.41 12.14
CA TRP A 59 2.48 -4.09 13.44
C TRP A 59 1.46 -5.23 13.40
N GLN A 60 0.27 -4.95 12.87
CA GLN A 60 -0.80 -5.95 12.75
C GLN A 60 -0.36 -7.12 11.87
N PHE A 61 0.40 -6.86 10.81
CA PHE A 61 0.99 -7.90 9.98
C PHE A 61 2.02 -8.74 10.73
N GLN A 62 2.90 -8.12 11.52
CA GLN A 62 3.87 -8.85 12.36
C GLN A 62 3.16 -9.76 13.38
N VAL A 63 2.06 -9.29 13.96
CA VAL A 63 1.23 -10.08 14.89
C VAL A 63 0.54 -11.24 14.16
N LEU A 64 0.06 -11.03 12.93
CA LEU A 64 -0.52 -12.09 12.10
C LEU A 64 0.51 -13.16 11.73
N GLU A 65 1.73 -12.77 11.36
CA GLU A 65 2.83 -13.71 11.08
C GLU A 65 3.22 -14.50 12.33
N ALA A 66 3.24 -13.86 13.50
CA ALA A 66 3.48 -14.55 14.76
C ALA A 66 2.38 -15.57 15.10
N ALA A 67 1.11 -15.22 14.88
CA ALA A 67 -0.01 -16.15 15.01
C ALA A 67 0.14 -17.33 14.01
N ALA A 68 0.54 -17.04 12.77
CA ALA A 68 0.84 -18.05 11.77
C ALA A 68 2.10 -18.89 12.10
N ALA A 69 3.00 -18.45 12.97
CA ALA A 69 4.12 -19.29 13.40
C ALA A 69 3.71 -20.34 14.45
N LEU A 70 2.58 -20.15 15.14
CA LEU A 70 2.10 -21.03 16.19
C LEU A 70 1.39 -22.29 15.64
N THR A 71 1.37 -23.34 16.44
CA THR A 71 0.52 -24.51 16.23
C THR A 71 -0.91 -24.18 16.70
N GLU A 72 -1.92 -24.60 15.93
CA GLU A 72 -3.33 -24.37 16.25
C GLU A 72 -3.92 -25.51 17.08
N PRO A 73 -4.82 -25.22 18.04
CA PRO A 73 -5.23 -23.88 18.48
C PRO A 73 -4.13 -23.17 19.30
N PHE A 74 -4.14 -21.84 19.30
CA PHE A 74 -3.21 -21.01 20.08
C PHE A 74 -3.94 -20.04 21.02
N THR A 75 -3.21 -19.45 21.97
CA THR A 75 -3.79 -18.50 22.94
C THR A 75 -3.30 -17.07 22.69
N PRO A 76 -4.00 -16.03 23.19
CA PRO A 76 -3.47 -14.67 23.14
C PRO A 76 -2.11 -14.56 23.85
N LYS A 77 -1.93 -15.30 24.95
CA LYS A 77 -0.68 -15.33 25.73
C LYS A 77 0.50 -15.87 24.90
N SER A 78 0.29 -16.87 24.06
CA SER A 78 1.36 -17.38 23.18
C SER A 78 1.76 -16.38 22.11
N VAL A 79 0.84 -15.57 21.59
CA VAL A 79 1.16 -14.50 20.64
C VAL A 79 1.95 -13.39 21.34
N VAL A 80 1.52 -12.96 22.53
CA VAL A 80 2.24 -11.98 23.36
C VAL A 80 3.67 -12.45 23.67
N ALA A 81 3.86 -13.73 23.99
CA ALA A 81 5.17 -14.29 24.30
C ALA A 81 6.15 -14.23 23.12
N LEU A 82 5.65 -14.29 21.89
CA LEU A 82 6.45 -14.24 20.66
C LEU A 82 6.62 -12.82 20.09
N THR A 83 5.87 -11.84 20.61
CA THR A 83 5.78 -10.48 20.09
C THR A 83 5.91 -9.45 21.22
N ASP A 84 4.80 -8.83 21.62
CA ASP A 84 4.69 -7.79 22.65
C ASP A 84 3.29 -7.82 23.29
N LYS A 85 3.12 -7.22 24.48
CA LYS A 85 1.80 -7.07 25.14
C LYS A 85 0.80 -6.26 24.29
N ALA A 86 1.30 -5.32 23.50
CA ALA A 86 0.52 -4.52 22.55
C ALA A 86 -0.12 -5.35 21.42
N SER A 87 0.24 -6.63 21.27
CA SER A 87 -0.39 -7.53 20.30
C SER A 87 -1.87 -7.77 20.62
N SER A 88 -2.32 -7.55 21.86
CA SER A 88 -3.72 -7.71 22.27
C SER A 88 -4.67 -6.83 21.43
N THR A 89 -4.30 -5.58 21.16
CA THR A 89 -5.09 -4.65 20.33
C THR A 89 -5.08 -5.09 18.86
N ALA A 90 -3.92 -5.54 18.36
CA ALA A 90 -3.81 -6.06 17.01
C ALA A 90 -4.63 -7.35 16.83
N LEU A 91 -4.63 -8.26 17.81
CA LEU A 91 -5.44 -9.47 17.81
C LEU A 91 -6.94 -9.15 17.73
N ALA A 92 -7.42 -8.17 18.52
CA ALA A 92 -8.81 -7.74 18.44
C ALA A 92 -9.18 -7.26 17.03
N HIS A 93 -8.30 -6.49 16.39
CA HIS A 93 -8.50 -6.06 15.01
C HIS A 93 -8.49 -7.25 14.03
N LEU A 94 -7.49 -8.15 14.11
CA LEU A 94 -7.40 -9.34 13.26
C LEU A 94 -8.63 -10.25 13.39
N ILE A 95 -9.23 -10.31 14.58
CA ILE A 95 -10.51 -11.00 14.82
C ILE A 95 -11.67 -10.27 14.14
N SER A 96 -11.75 -8.94 14.28
CA SER A 96 -12.83 -8.13 13.69
C SER A 96 -12.90 -8.24 12.16
N ILE A 97 -11.76 -8.46 11.49
CA ILE A 97 -11.69 -8.59 10.02
C ILE A 97 -11.61 -10.06 9.55
N GLY A 98 -11.75 -11.01 10.48
CA GLY A 98 -11.80 -12.44 10.17
C GLY A 98 -10.49 -13.03 9.65
N LEU A 99 -9.34 -12.49 10.07
CA LEU A 99 -8.01 -13.09 9.83
C LEU A 99 -7.59 -14.03 10.97
N ILE A 100 -8.21 -13.92 12.14
CA ILE A 100 -8.13 -14.85 13.26
C ILE A 100 -9.56 -15.06 13.77
N TYR A 101 -9.89 -16.22 14.31
CA TYR A 101 -11.17 -16.40 14.99
C TYR A 101 -11.04 -17.20 16.29
N PRO A 102 -11.81 -16.85 17.33
CA PRO A 102 -11.94 -17.67 18.52
C PRO A 102 -12.70 -18.97 18.23
N SER A 103 -12.31 -20.03 18.92
CA SER A 103 -12.85 -21.38 18.98
C SER A 103 -12.96 -21.77 20.46
N ASP A 104 -13.69 -22.83 20.79
CA ASP A 104 -13.89 -23.26 22.19
C ASP A 104 -12.55 -23.61 22.90
N ASP A 105 -11.56 -24.04 22.13
CA ASP A 105 -10.25 -24.52 22.58
C ASP A 105 -9.09 -23.54 22.35
N GLY A 106 -9.37 -22.32 21.87
CA GLY A 106 -8.37 -21.28 21.60
C GLY A 106 -8.65 -20.50 20.32
N MET A 107 -7.64 -19.85 19.77
CA MET A 107 -7.74 -19.12 18.50
C MET A 107 -7.23 -19.98 17.34
N ARG A 108 -7.82 -19.76 16.17
CA ARG A 108 -7.53 -20.47 14.92
C ARG A 108 -7.40 -19.48 13.76
N LEU A 109 -6.77 -19.94 12.68
CA LEU A 109 -6.64 -19.18 11.44
C LEU A 109 -7.63 -19.68 10.39
N PRO A 110 -8.11 -18.81 9.47
CA PRO A 110 -8.75 -19.27 8.25
C PRO A 110 -7.85 -20.28 7.51
N SER A 111 -8.44 -21.34 6.97
CA SER A 111 -7.71 -22.52 6.49
C SER A 111 -6.63 -22.20 5.44
N GLN A 112 -6.89 -21.22 4.57
CA GLN A 112 -5.97 -20.84 3.48
C GLN A 112 -5.06 -19.66 3.85
N LEU A 113 -5.14 -19.13 5.07
CA LEU A 113 -4.41 -17.93 5.46
C LEU A 113 -2.88 -18.12 5.38
N ARG A 114 -2.38 -19.27 5.85
CA ARG A 114 -0.94 -19.60 5.81
C ARG A 114 -0.43 -19.62 4.37
N ASP A 115 -1.19 -20.20 3.45
CA ASP A 115 -0.82 -20.25 2.03
C ASP A 115 -0.78 -18.86 1.41
N VAL A 116 -1.70 -17.96 1.81
CA VAL A 116 -1.74 -16.57 1.32
C VAL A 116 -0.58 -15.73 1.86
N LEU A 117 -0.17 -15.95 3.11
CA LEU A 117 1.05 -15.34 3.70
C LEU A 117 2.32 -15.82 3.00
N GLY A 118 2.28 -17.01 2.40
CA GLY A 118 3.39 -17.61 1.66
C GLY A 118 4.15 -18.65 2.49
N ASN A 119 5.18 -19.22 1.87
CA ASN A 119 5.86 -20.41 2.42
C ASN A 119 6.79 -20.12 3.60
N GLU A 120 7.21 -18.86 3.76
CA GLU A 120 8.26 -18.48 4.73
C GLU A 120 7.93 -17.16 5.45
N PRO A 121 6.77 -17.07 6.14
CA PRO A 121 6.40 -15.86 6.87
C PRO A 121 7.49 -15.50 7.89
N ALA A 122 7.85 -14.21 7.98
CA ALA A 122 8.98 -13.71 8.78
C ALA A 122 10.32 -14.45 8.56
N GLY A 123 10.54 -15.02 7.37
CA GLY A 123 11.73 -15.83 7.06
C GLY A 123 11.83 -17.13 7.87
N LEU A 124 10.71 -17.62 8.40
CA LEU A 124 10.65 -18.88 9.14
C LEU A 124 10.41 -20.04 8.18
N GLY A 125 11.12 -21.15 8.36
CA GLY A 125 10.89 -22.36 7.58
C GLY A 125 9.63 -23.12 8.00
N PRO A 126 9.40 -24.32 7.45
CA PRO A 126 8.27 -25.15 7.83
C PRO A 126 8.34 -25.58 9.31
N ALA A 127 7.20 -26.03 9.83
CA ALA A 127 7.15 -26.70 11.13
C ALA A 127 7.98 -27.99 11.11
N SER A 128 8.72 -28.26 12.18
CA SER A 128 9.37 -29.55 12.33
C SER A 128 8.34 -30.67 12.49
N MET A 129 8.48 -31.72 11.69
CA MET A 129 7.71 -32.97 11.85
C MET A 129 8.25 -33.85 12.99
N ALA A 130 9.42 -33.51 13.54
CA ALA A 130 10.07 -34.27 14.59
C ALA A 130 10.05 -33.51 15.92
N LYS A 131 9.99 -34.25 17.02
CA LYS A 131 10.20 -33.69 18.36
C LYS A 131 11.64 -33.22 18.49
N LEU A 132 11.82 -31.92 18.70
CA LEU A 132 13.12 -31.28 18.83
C LEU A 132 13.45 -31.06 20.32
N LYS A 133 14.70 -31.31 20.70
CA LYS A 133 15.23 -30.92 22.01
C LYS A 133 16.09 -29.67 21.85
N LEU A 134 15.42 -28.52 21.72
CA LEU A 134 16.02 -27.25 21.32
C LEU A 134 17.20 -26.80 22.19
N SER A 135 17.22 -27.16 23.48
CA SER A 135 18.32 -26.85 24.39
C SER A 135 19.67 -27.45 23.97
N GLU A 136 19.71 -28.48 23.11
CA GLU A 136 20.98 -29.01 22.61
C GLU A 136 21.70 -28.06 21.65
N LEU A 137 21.02 -27.03 21.13
CA LEU A 137 21.63 -25.99 20.30
C LEU A 137 22.61 -25.10 21.07
N ASP A 138 22.47 -25.02 22.39
CA ASP A 138 23.35 -24.24 23.25
C ASP A 138 24.78 -24.84 23.26
N ASP A 139 24.86 -26.17 23.09
CA ASP A 139 26.11 -26.94 23.03
C ASP A 139 26.55 -27.26 21.58
N ALA A 140 25.96 -26.60 20.58
CA ALA A 140 26.27 -26.92 19.19
C ALA A 140 27.73 -26.55 18.83
N PRO A 141 28.42 -27.37 18.00
CA PRO A 141 29.77 -27.07 17.53
C PRO A 141 29.84 -25.72 16.79
N ALA A 142 30.99 -25.06 16.82
CA ALA A 142 31.20 -23.77 16.14
C ALA A 142 30.82 -23.80 14.65
N ASP A 143 31.08 -24.92 13.96
CA ASP A 143 30.71 -25.11 12.54
C ASP A 143 29.19 -25.14 12.33
N ALA A 144 28.43 -25.66 13.30
CA ALA A 144 26.98 -25.68 13.28
C ALA A 144 26.40 -24.28 13.52
N HIS A 145 26.92 -23.53 14.50
CA HIS A 145 26.52 -22.13 14.71
C HIS A 145 26.78 -21.27 13.47
N ARG A 146 27.97 -21.38 12.86
CA ARG A 146 28.30 -20.66 11.61
C ARG A 146 27.35 -21.00 10.46
N ALA A 147 26.91 -22.25 10.35
CA ALA A 147 25.93 -22.65 9.34
C ALA A 147 24.55 -22.02 9.60
N LEU A 148 24.16 -21.88 10.87
CA LEU A 148 22.86 -21.33 11.28
C LEU A 148 22.78 -19.81 11.19
N GLU A 149 23.87 -19.07 11.44
CA GLU A 149 23.88 -17.59 11.46
C GLU A 149 23.20 -16.94 10.24
N ARG A 150 23.41 -17.51 9.04
CA ARG A 150 22.83 -17.01 7.80
C ARG A 150 21.34 -17.35 7.64
N LEU A 151 20.90 -18.46 8.24
CA LEU A 151 19.54 -18.99 8.11
C LEU A 151 18.59 -18.42 9.17
N VAL A 152 19.12 -18.04 10.34
CA VAL A 152 18.28 -17.60 11.47
C VAL A 152 17.41 -16.41 11.10
N TRP A 153 17.92 -15.43 10.36
CA TRP A 153 17.15 -14.25 9.93
C TRP A 153 17.10 -14.04 8.41
N GLY A 154 17.82 -14.87 7.65
CA GLY A 154 17.76 -14.89 6.19
C GLY A 154 16.64 -15.81 5.70
N PRO A 155 16.65 -16.16 4.41
CA PRO A 155 15.84 -17.27 3.92
C PRO A 155 16.17 -18.53 4.76
N PRO A 156 15.17 -19.30 5.20
CA PRO A 156 15.40 -20.48 6.03
C PRO A 156 15.99 -21.64 5.23
N ARG A 157 16.45 -21.43 3.99
CA ARG A 157 17.04 -22.43 3.10
C ARG A 157 18.53 -22.18 2.90
N GLY A 158 19.33 -23.23 3.07
CA GLY A 158 20.77 -23.22 2.88
C GLY A 158 21.20 -24.20 1.78
N SER A 159 22.22 -23.84 1.01
CA SER A 159 22.84 -24.72 0.01
C SER A 159 23.96 -25.55 0.67
N VAL A 160 24.02 -26.84 0.34
CA VAL A 160 25.05 -27.80 0.78
C VAL A 160 25.59 -28.56 -0.43
N GLY A 161 26.85 -29.00 -0.37
CA GLY A 161 27.49 -29.71 -1.50
C GLY A 161 26.83 -31.05 -1.82
N ASP A 162 26.64 -31.89 -0.80
CA ASP A 162 25.90 -33.15 -0.84
C ASP A 162 25.37 -33.48 0.56
N ILE A 163 24.07 -33.69 0.70
CA ILE A 163 23.45 -34.07 1.97
C ILE A 163 23.91 -35.45 2.49
N LYS A 164 24.42 -36.32 1.61
CA LYS A 164 24.95 -37.64 1.99
C LYS A 164 26.36 -37.57 2.57
N ASN A 165 27.09 -36.50 2.30
CA ASN A 165 28.41 -36.25 2.86
C ASN A 165 28.52 -34.78 3.33
N PRO A 166 27.70 -34.38 4.32
CA PRO A 166 27.69 -33.02 4.80
C PRO A 166 28.96 -32.73 5.63
N GLY A 167 29.41 -31.47 5.63
CA GLY A 167 30.46 -31.04 6.56
C GLY A 167 30.03 -31.24 8.02
N PRO A 168 30.97 -31.35 8.98
CA PRO A 168 30.71 -31.81 10.35
C PRO A 168 29.64 -31.00 11.09
N GLY A 169 29.60 -29.67 10.92
CA GLY A 169 28.56 -28.83 11.50
C GLY A 169 27.16 -29.11 10.94
N VAL A 170 27.04 -29.29 9.62
CA VAL A 170 25.77 -29.61 8.96
C VAL A 170 25.33 -31.03 9.29
N ALA A 171 26.26 -31.99 9.35
CA ALA A 171 26.00 -33.36 9.80
C ALA A 171 25.36 -33.37 11.19
N TRP A 172 25.96 -32.65 12.15
CA TRP A 172 25.46 -32.54 13.52
C TRP A 172 24.03 -31.98 13.58
N LEU A 173 23.72 -30.98 12.74
CA LEU A 173 22.40 -30.36 12.65
C LEU A 173 21.36 -31.31 12.03
N LEU A 174 21.73 -32.07 11.00
CA LEU A 174 20.84 -33.04 10.35
C LEU A 174 20.53 -34.21 11.27
N ASP A 175 21.54 -34.74 11.97
CA ASP A 175 21.38 -35.87 12.91
C ASP A 175 20.39 -35.53 14.03
N ARG A 176 20.41 -34.28 14.49
CA ARG A 176 19.51 -33.75 15.53
C ARG A 176 18.22 -33.14 14.98
N LYS A 177 18.03 -33.16 13.66
CA LYS A 177 16.86 -32.62 12.95
C LYS A 177 16.67 -31.11 13.13
N PHE A 178 17.73 -30.40 13.49
CA PHE A 178 17.76 -28.94 13.52
C PHE A 178 17.89 -28.32 12.13
N LEU A 179 18.35 -29.11 11.17
CA LEU A 179 18.13 -28.89 9.74
C LEU A 179 17.42 -30.10 9.16
N VAL A 180 16.63 -29.89 8.11
CA VAL A 180 15.94 -30.96 7.38
C VAL A 180 16.30 -30.86 5.90
N PRO A 181 16.60 -31.98 5.22
CA PRO A 181 16.84 -31.95 3.79
C PRO A 181 15.56 -31.63 3.02
N LEU A 182 15.64 -30.65 2.13
CA LEU A 182 14.59 -30.38 1.13
C LEU A 182 14.87 -31.16 -0.15
N ASP A 183 16.14 -31.23 -0.55
CA ASP A 183 16.63 -32.03 -1.67
C ASP A 183 18.10 -32.45 -1.41
N GLN A 184 18.81 -32.97 -2.42
CA GLN A 184 20.20 -33.44 -2.26
C GLN A 184 21.22 -32.34 -1.95
N ARG A 185 20.88 -31.08 -2.23
CA ARG A 185 21.77 -29.90 -2.10
C ARG A 185 21.16 -28.76 -1.30
N THR A 186 19.94 -28.92 -0.79
CA THR A 186 19.24 -27.89 -0.03
C THR A 186 18.79 -28.43 1.30
N VAL A 187 19.10 -27.67 2.35
CA VAL A 187 18.59 -27.87 3.72
C VAL A 187 17.65 -26.73 4.08
N VAL A 188 16.69 -27.00 4.95
CA VAL A 188 15.79 -26.00 5.51
C VAL A 188 15.88 -26.00 7.04
N LEU A 189 15.83 -24.80 7.61
CA LEU A 189 15.78 -24.54 9.04
C LEU A 189 14.32 -24.55 9.52
N PRO A 190 13.88 -25.52 10.33
CA PRO A 190 12.53 -25.53 10.88
C PRO A 190 12.27 -24.30 11.76
N ARG A 191 11.03 -23.77 11.74
CA ARG A 191 10.69 -22.54 12.47
C ARG A 191 10.96 -22.61 13.96
N GLU A 192 10.77 -23.77 14.60
CA GLU A 192 10.98 -23.92 16.05
C GLU A 192 12.46 -23.71 16.41
N VAL A 193 13.38 -24.14 15.53
CA VAL A 193 14.82 -23.93 15.67
C VAL A 193 15.16 -22.45 15.47
N ALA A 194 14.62 -21.84 14.43
CA ALA A 194 14.82 -20.41 14.17
C ALA A 194 14.32 -19.55 15.33
N ILE A 195 13.10 -19.79 15.82
CA ILE A 195 12.50 -19.05 16.95
C ILE A 195 13.34 -19.20 18.22
N TYR A 196 13.85 -20.39 18.50
CA TYR A 196 14.76 -20.62 19.63
C TYR A 196 16.02 -19.77 19.52
N LEU A 197 16.69 -19.80 18.36
CA LEU A 197 17.90 -19.02 18.10
C LEU A 197 17.65 -17.51 18.03
N ARG A 198 16.42 -17.07 17.73
CA ARG A 198 15.96 -15.68 17.81
C ARG A 198 15.63 -15.24 19.23
N GLY A 199 15.80 -16.11 20.24
CA GLY A 199 15.46 -15.81 21.64
C GLY A 199 13.95 -15.73 21.88
N GLY A 200 13.17 -16.56 21.19
CA GLY A 200 11.71 -16.59 21.28
C GLY A 200 11.00 -15.52 20.44
N LYS A 201 11.71 -14.81 19.55
CA LYS A 201 11.15 -13.74 18.72
C LYS A 201 10.82 -14.22 17.31
N ILE A 202 9.76 -13.65 16.74
CA ILE A 202 9.41 -13.84 15.33
C ILE A 202 10.12 -12.80 14.45
N HIS A 203 10.08 -11.53 14.85
CA HIS A 203 10.68 -10.41 14.14
C HIS A 203 11.92 -9.88 14.85
N ARG A 204 12.84 -9.26 14.10
CA ARG A 204 14.04 -8.62 14.70
C ARG A 204 13.63 -7.52 15.66
N GLU A 205 12.69 -6.71 15.21
CA GLU A 205 12.12 -5.59 15.91
C GLU A 205 10.61 -5.59 15.71
N ASN A 206 9.87 -5.30 16.78
CA ASN A 206 8.42 -5.15 16.72
C ASN A 206 8.10 -3.67 16.49
N SER A 207 7.46 -3.35 15.37
CA SER A 207 7.09 -1.98 15.03
C SER A 207 5.76 -1.58 15.67
N VAL A 208 5.66 -1.71 17.00
CA VAL A 208 4.41 -1.54 17.76
C VAL A 208 3.74 -0.19 17.49
N ASN A 209 4.54 0.87 17.47
CA ASN A 209 4.06 2.24 17.26
C ASN A 209 4.43 2.71 15.85
N PRO A 210 3.60 3.56 15.23
CA PRO A 210 3.98 4.25 14.00
C PRO A 210 5.26 5.07 14.23
N PRO A 211 6.16 5.14 13.24
CA PRO A 211 7.28 6.07 13.30
C PRO A 211 6.74 7.50 13.33
N GLN A 212 7.41 8.37 14.06
CA GLN A 212 7.01 9.77 14.16
C GLN A 212 7.23 10.48 12.82
N LEU A 213 6.23 11.22 12.35
CA LEU A 213 6.39 12.09 11.20
C LEU A 213 7.16 13.35 11.62
N THR A 214 8.33 13.56 11.04
CA THR A 214 9.11 14.80 11.20
C THR A 214 8.95 15.69 9.98
N GLY A 215 9.20 16.97 10.16
CA GLY A 215 9.12 17.94 9.07
C GLY A 215 9.22 19.37 9.58
N THR A 216 9.12 20.31 8.63
CA THR A 216 9.14 21.75 8.94
C THR A 216 7.74 22.21 9.31
N LYS A 217 7.59 22.87 10.47
CA LYS A 217 6.33 23.50 10.85
C LYS A 217 6.02 24.66 9.91
N ARG A 218 4.79 24.72 9.39
CA ARG A 218 4.31 25.78 8.50
C ARG A 218 3.27 26.65 9.21
N ASP A 219 3.31 27.94 8.89
CA ASP A 219 2.27 28.87 9.29
C ASP A 219 1.02 28.65 8.45
N GLU A 220 -0.13 28.47 9.11
CA GLU A 220 -1.39 28.10 8.45
C GLU A 220 -1.84 29.14 7.41
N ARG A 221 -1.67 30.43 7.71
CA ARG A 221 -2.02 31.50 6.76
C ARG A 221 -1.14 31.43 5.52
N GLN A 222 0.15 31.20 5.68
CA GLN A 222 1.08 31.04 4.56
C GLN A 222 0.79 29.80 3.71
N VAL A 223 0.41 28.68 4.34
CA VAL A 223 -0.03 27.46 3.65
C VAL A 223 -1.25 27.75 2.78
N ASN A 224 -2.28 28.39 3.34
CA ASN A 224 -3.52 28.69 2.62
C ASN A 224 -3.31 29.71 1.49
N LEU A 225 -2.41 30.71 1.67
CA LEU A 225 -2.05 31.66 0.62
C LEU A 225 -1.31 30.99 -0.55
N ALA A 226 -0.36 30.09 -0.25
CA ALA A 226 0.33 29.34 -1.30
C ALA A 226 -0.63 28.40 -2.04
N SER A 227 -1.49 27.72 -1.29
CA SER A 227 -2.48 26.78 -1.83
C SER A 227 -3.49 27.47 -2.76
N ILE A 228 -4.08 28.61 -2.38
CA ILE A 228 -5.04 29.32 -3.25
C ILE A 228 -4.37 29.88 -4.52
N ALA A 229 -3.09 30.29 -4.42
CA ALA A 229 -2.30 30.67 -5.59
C ALA A 229 -2.06 29.49 -6.54
N ASN A 230 -1.80 28.29 -6.00
CA ASN A 230 -1.67 27.06 -6.80
C ASN A 230 -3.00 26.67 -7.45
N ILE A 231 -4.13 26.80 -6.75
CA ILE A 231 -5.48 26.58 -7.33
C ILE A 231 -5.70 27.52 -8.53
N SER A 232 -5.44 28.82 -8.37
CA SER A 232 -5.53 29.79 -9.47
C SER A 232 -4.62 29.41 -10.64
N THR A 233 -3.41 28.93 -10.34
CA THR A 233 -2.39 28.60 -11.33
C THR A 233 -2.76 27.36 -12.14
N VAL A 234 -3.24 26.28 -11.49
CA VAL A 234 -3.62 25.06 -12.21
C VAL A 234 -4.85 25.26 -13.10
N LEU A 235 -5.83 26.07 -12.65
CA LEU A 235 -6.97 26.45 -13.50
C LEU A 235 -6.49 27.18 -14.76
N ARG A 236 -5.57 28.15 -14.60
CA ARG A 236 -4.97 28.89 -15.71
C ARG A 236 -4.18 27.96 -16.64
N TRP A 237 -3.41 27.00 -16.10
CA TRP A 237 -2.65 26.06 -16.93
C TRP A 237 -3.54 25.16 -17.77
N VAL A 238 -4.64 24.64 -17.21
CA VAL A 238 -5.60 23.82 -17.96
C VAL A 238 -6.30 24.64 -19.04
N GLU A 239 -6.71 25.87 -18.71
CA GLU A 239 -7.33 26.78 -19.69
C GLU A 239 -6.37 27.13 -20.83
N GLU A 240 -5.12 27.50 -20.51
CA GLU A 240 -4.09 27.84 -21.50
C GLU A 240 -3.72 26.66 -22.38
N LEU A 241 -3.62 25.44 -21.80
CA LEU A 241 -3.42 24.20 -22.55
C LEU A 241 -4.51 24.01 -23.62
N LEU A 242 -5.77 24.17 -23.22
CA LEU A 242 -6.91 23.94 -24.09
C LEU A 242 -7.02 25.02 -25.17
N ASN A 243 -6.77 26.28 -24.84
CA ASN A 243 -6.69 27.36 -25.83
C ASN A 243 -5.57 27.10 -26.86
N PHE A 244 -4.39 26.71 -26.39
CA PHE A 244 -3.28 26.38 -27.28
C PHE A 244 -3.62 25.24 -28.24
N TRP A 245 -4.20 24.14 -27.76
CA TRP A 245 -4.59 23.01 -28.62
C TRP A 245 -5.85 23.26 -29.46
N ALA A 246 -6.62 24.33 -29.20
CA ALA A 246 -7.66 24.79 -30.12
C ALA A 246 -7.06 25.39 -31.39
N GLU A 247 -5.93 26.08 -31.27
CA GLU A 247 -5.23 26.76 -32.38
C GLU A 247 -4.18 25.86 -33.04
N GLU A 248 -3.39 25.16 -32.22
CA GLU A 248 -2.29 24.28 -32.63
C GLU A 248 -2.49 22.86 -32.04
N PRO A 249 -3.38 22.03 -32.63
CA PRO A 249 -3.59 20.65 -32.18
C PRO A 249 -2.31 19.82 -32.21
N ALA A 250 -2.13 18.97 -31.19
CA ALA A 250 -1.07 17.97 -31.18
C ALA A 250 -1.51 16.67 -31.88
N ASP A 251 -0.57 15.92 -32.43
CA ASP A 251 -0.84 14.59 -33.00
C ASP A 251 -0.67 13.50 -31.93
N ALA A 252 -1.63 12.59 -31.82
CA ALA A 252 -1.52 11.41 -30.99
C ALA A 252 -0.56 10.39 -31.62
N LEU A 253 0.19 9.68 -30.79
CA LEU A 253 1.02 8.58 -31.23
C LEU A 253 0.16 7.41 -31.69
N ARG A 254 0.63 6.64 -32.68
CA ARG A 254 -0.03 5.40 -33.13
C ARG A 254 -0.26 4.39 -32.00
N ALA A 255 0.59 4.40 -30.98
CA ALA A 255 0.48 3.53 -29.81
C ALA A 255 -0.46 4.10 -28.72
N GLY A 256 -1.08 5.26 -28.97
CA GLY A 256 -1.74 6.09 -27.99
C GLY A 256 -0.77 7.04 -27.28
N GLY A 257 -1.30 8.18 -26.82
CA GLY A 257 -0.54 9.17 -26.06
C GLY A 257 0.00 10.35 -26.87
N LEU A 258 0.64 11.28 -26.17
CA LEU A 258 1.24 12.51 -26.68
C LEU A 258 2.75 12.30 -26.93
N GLY A 259 3.22 12.68 -28.11
CA GLY A 259 4.63 12.59 -28.47
C GLY A 259 5.53 13.49 -27.60
N VAL A 260 6.78 13.07 -27.36
CA VAL A 260 7.76 13.85 -26.57
C VAL A 260 8.01 15.24 -27.17
N ARG A 261 7.95 15.35 -28.50
CA ARG A 261 8.10 16.64 -29.19
C ARG A 261 6.94 17.59 -28.85
N ASP A 262 5.71 17.11 -28.97
CA ASP A 262 4.52 17.92 -28.70
C ASP A 262 4.41 18.26 -27.21
N LEU A 263 4.73 17.31 -26.32
CA LEU A 263 4.87 17.57 -24.88
C LEU A 263 5.88 18.69 -24.60
N LYS A 264 7.00 18.73 -25.31
CA LYS A 264 8.00 19.79 -25.16
C LYS A 264 7.54 21.13 -25.71
N ILE A 265 6.76 21.14 -26.79
CA ILE A 265 6.16 22.37 -27.34
C ILE A 265 5.23 22.99 -26.30
N ILE A 266 4.28 22.20 -25.77
CA ILE A 266 3.33 22.71 -24.78
C ILE A 266 3.99 23.05 -23.44
N SER A 267 5.03 22.31 -23.02
CA SER A 267 5.83 22.64 -21.84
C SER A 267 6.47 24.02 -21.95
N ASN A 268 7.06 24.34 -23.11
CA ASN A 268 7.63 25.67 -23.36
C ASN A 268 6.55 26.77 -23.38
N HIS A 269 5.38 26.49 -23.96
CA HIS A 269 4.25 27.43 -24.03
C HIS A 269 3.70 27.77 -22.63
N LEU A 270 3.46 26.74 -21.81
CA LEU A 270 2.96 26.91 -20.44
C LEU A 270 4.02 27.47 -19.48
N GLY A 271 5.30 27.40 -19.85
CA GLY A 271 6.42 27.84 -19.02
C GLY A 271 6.68 26.93 -17.80
N VAL A 272 6.39 25.64 -17.93
CA VAL A 272 6.58 24.63 -16.86
C VAL A 272 7.34 23.43 -17.39
N ASP A 273 7.92 22.61 -16.50
CA ASP A 273 8.65 21.41 -16.93
C ASP A 273 7.73 20.33 -17.54
N GLU A 274 8.34 19.36 -18.24
CA GLU A 274 7.63 18.28 -18.93
C GLU A 274 6.81 17.39 -17.96
N SER A 275 7.25 17.25 -16.70
CA SER A 275 6.52 16.45 -15.71
C SER A 275 5.24 17.15 -15.26
N CYS A 276 5.30 18.46 -15.03
CA CYS A 276 4.12 19.28 -14.73
C CYS A 276 3.17 19.34 -15.94
N THR A 277 3.73 19.47 -17.15
CA THR A 277 2.97 19.45 -18.40
C THR A 277 2.23 18.13 -18.60
N ALA A 278 2.89 16.99 -18.36
CA ALA A 278 2.26 15.68 -18.42
C ALA A 278 1.12 15.56 -17.40
N PHE A 279 1.29 16.11 -16.20
CA PHE A 279 0.23 16.17 -15.20
C PHE A 279 -0.98 17.00 -15.65
N ILE A 280 -0.76 18.20 -16.18
CA ILE A 280 -1.85 19.10 -16.64
C ILE A 280 -2.64 18.46 -17.80
N THR A 281 -1.93 17.86 -18.76
CA THR A 281 -2.56 17.15 -19.89
C THR A 281 -3.39 15.94 -19.42
N GLU A 282 -2.89 15.19 -18.44
CA GLU A 282 -3.64 14.09 -17.81
C GLU A 282 -4.90 14.58 -17.08
N LEU A 283 -4.87 15.72 -16.38
CA LEU A 283 -6.09 16.28 -15.76
C LEU A 283 -7.15 16.62 -16.81
N ALA A 284 -6.75 17.25 -17.92
CA ALA A 284 -7.66 17.59 -19.01
C ALA A 284 -8.23 16.33 -19.68
N TYR A 285 -7.42 15.28 -19.81
CA TYR A 285 -7.87 13.98 -20.32
C TYR A 285 -8.88 13.29 -19.39
N LEU A 286 -8.56 13.20 -18.10
CA LEU A 286 -9.40 12.53 -17.09
C LEU A 286 -10.77 13.20 -16.93
N THR A 287 -10.84 14.51 -17.14
CA THR A 287 -12.09 15.28 -17.12
C THR A 287 -12.79 15.35 -18.47
N SER A 288 -12.22 14.70 -19.49
CA SER A 288 -12.70 14.73 -20.89
C SER A 288 -12.77 16.14 -21.48
N LEU A 289 -11.93 17.06 -21.02
CA LEU A 289 -11.78 18.40 -21.61
C LEU A 289 -11.02 18.35 -22.93
N ILE A 290 -10.28 17.27 -23.18
CA ILE A 290 -9.71 16.95 -24.49
C ILE A 290 -10.38 15.72 -25.11
N SER A 291 -10.32 15.64 -26.43
CA SER A 291 -10.70 14.51 -27.25
C SER A 291 -9.62 14.20 -28.28
N ILE A 292 -9.55 12.94 -28.71
CA ILE A 292 -8.75 12.51 -29.87
C ILE A 292 -9.74 12.28 -31.00
N ASP A 293 -9.58 13.00 -32.11
CA ASP A 293 -10.47 12.88 -33.27
C ASP A 293 -10.11 11.69 -34.19
N ALA A 294 -10.81 11.58 -35.32
CA ALA A 294 -10.60 10.47 -36.26
C ALA A 294 -9.27 10.54 -37.04
N ASP A 295 -8.63 11.71 -37.06
CA ASP A 295 -7.33 11.96 -37.68
C ASP A 295 -6.20 11.92 -36.64
N ASP A 296 -6.46 11.32 -35.46
CA ASP A 296 -5.55 11.20 -34.33
C ASP A 296 -5.12 12.56 -33.74
N ARG A 297 -5.89 13.64 -33.92
CA ARG A 297 -5.57 14.95 -33.34
C ARG A 297 -6.11 15.12 -31.93
N ILE A 298 -5.27 15.62 -31.04
CA ILE A 298 -5.62 15.97 -29.66
C ILE A 298 -6.11 17.42 -29.66
N MET A 299 -7.39 17.60 -29.34
CA MET A 299 -8.08 18.90 -29.37
C MET A 299 -9.00 19.06 -28.17
N PRO A 300 -9.38 20.30 -27.78
CA PRO A 300 -10.42 20.52 -26.79
C PRO A 300 -11.75 19.89 -27.20
N SER A 301 -12.47 19.37 -26.22
CA SER A 301 -13.82 18.85 -26.42
C SER A 301 -14.87 19.95 -26.20
N ASN A 302 -16.12 19.68 -26.56
CA ASN A 302 -17.25 20.56 -26.25
C ASN A 302 -17.51 20.76 -24.74
N LYS A 303 -16.89 19.97 -23.87
CA LYS A 303 -16.95 20.18 -22.42
C LYS A 303 -16.10 21.37 -21.98
N PHE A 304 -15.14 21.81 -22.78
CA PHE A 304 -14.30 22.96 -22.43
C PHE A 304 -15.14 24.23 -22.23
N ASP A 305 -16.04 24.54 -23.16
CA ASP A 305 -16.94 25.69 -23.06
C ASP A 305 -17.84 25.62 -21.81
N ILE A 306 -18.35 24.42 -21.50
CA ILE A 306 -19.18 24.18 -20.32
C ILE A 306 -18.37 24.40 -19.04
N TRP A 307 -17.14 23.91 -19.00
CA TRP A 307 -16.24 24.05 -17.86
C TRP A 307 -15.89 25.52 -17.61
N LEU A 308 -15.66 26.33 -18.64
CA LEU A 308 -15.40 27.77 -18.51
C LEU A 308 -16.58 28.55 -17.91
N MET A 309 -17.82 28.08 -18.07
CA MET A 309 -19.01 28.72 -17.50
C MET A 309 -19.23 28.40 -16.01
N GLN A 310 -18.47 27.48 -15.44
CA GLN A 310 -18.60 27.07 -14.04
C GLN A 310 -17.86 28.00 -13.07
N THR A 311 -18.24 27.94 -11.79
CA THR A 311 -17.49 28.66 -10.74
C THR A 311 -16.07 28.11 -10.62
N PRO A 312 -15.08 28.91 -10.15
CA PRO A 312 -13.73 28.39 -9.90
C PRO A 312 -13.69 27.14 -9.00
N SER A 313 -14.53 27.07 -7.96
CA SER A 313 -14.61 25.90 -7.08
C SER A 313 -15.07 24.65 -7.82
N ASP A 314 -16.08 24.77 -8.70
CA ASP A 314 -16.59 23.64 -9.50
C ASP A 314 -15.55 23.16 -10.51
N ARG A 315 -14.93 24.12 -11.22
CA ARG A 315 -13.86 23.85 -12.18
C ARG A 315 -12.71 23.08 -11.53
N TRP A 316 -12.28 23.53 -10.35
CA TRP A 316 -11.20 22.90 -9.61
C TRP A 316 -11.59 21.53 -9.06
N GLN A 317 -12.79 21.39 -8.49
CA GLN A 317 -13.29 20.12 -7.98
C GLN A 317 -13.39 19.05 -9.08
N ALA A 318 -13.80 19.41 -10.29
CA ALA A 318 -13.84 18.48 -11.42
C ALA A 318 -12.44 17.88 -11.69
N LEU A 319 -11.40 18.71 -11.67
CA LEU A 319 -10.01 18.28 -11.88
C LEU A 319 -9.49 17.46 -10.69
N ALA A 320 -9.64 17.97 -9.46
CA ALA A 320 -9.14 17.34 -8.25
C ALA A 320 -9.81 15.99 -7.96
N SER A 321 -11.12 15.87 -8.20
CA SER A 321 -11.87 14.62 -8.02
C SER A 321 -11.42 13.54 -8.99
N ALA A 322 -11.24 13.89 -10.27
CA ALA A 322 -10.76 12.95 -11.28
C ALA A 322 -9.33 12.47 -10.97
N TRP A 323 -8.46 13.38 -10.50
CA TRP A 323 -7.12 13.04 -10.03
C TRP A 323 -7.11 12.15 -8.78
N LEU A 324 -8.01 12.38 -7.83
CA LEU A 324 -8.02 11.63 -6.58
C LEU A 324 -8.22 10.12 -6.83
N ILE A 325 -9.13 9.78 -7.74
CA ILE A 325 -9.58 8.39 -7.97
C ILE A 325 -8.88 7.68 -9.13
N THR A 326 -8.13 8.39 -9.98
CA THR A 326 -7.50 7.78 -11.15
C THR A 326 -6.40 6.77 -10.79
N SER A 327 -6.33 5.69 -11.55
CA SER A 327 -5.21 4.73 -11.54
C SER A 327 -4.01 5.23 -12.36
N ARG A 328 -4.15 6.29 -13.15
CA ARG A 328 -3.09 6.84 -14.00
C ARG A 328 -2.07 7.61 -13.15
N ALA A 329 -0.78 7.40 -13.42
CA ALA A 329 0.32 8.02 -12.70
C ALA A 329 1.20 8.87 -13.62
N SER A 330 0.88 10.17 -13.73
CA SER A 330 1.56 11.10 -14.65
C SER A 330 3.07 11.22 -14.42
N GLY A 331 3.54 11.04 -13.18
CA GLY A 331 4.96 11.06 -12.81
C GLY A 331 5.82 9.96 -13.44
N LEU A 332 5.22 8.99 -14.13
CA LEU A 332 5.94 8.03 -14.97
C LEU A 332 6.51 8.66 -16.25
N VAL A 333 5.91 9.74 -16.74
CA VAL A 333 6.40 10.45 -17.93
C VAL A 333 7.75 11.07 -17.59
N GLY A 334 8.77 10.77 -18.39
CA GLY A 334 10.14 11.23 -18.17
C GLY A 334 10.92 10.47 -17.09
N ARG A 335 10.36 9.38 -16.52
CA ARG A 335 11.08 8.51 -15.58
C ARG A 335 12.23 7.78 -16.29
N ALA A 336 13.46 7.92 -15.79
CA ALA A 336 14.68 7.42 -16.45
C ALA A 336 14.65 5.91 -16.79
N ASP A 337 14.09 5.09 -15.89
CA ASP A 337 14.00 3.64 -16.08
C ASP A 337 12.76 3.19 -16.87
N ALA A 338 11.86 4.12 -17.20
CA ALA A 338 10.65 3.83 -17.94
C ALA A 338 10.90 4.02 -19.44
N LYS A 339 10.86 2.92 -20.20
CA LYS A 339 10.91 2.98 -21.66
C LYS A 339 9.50 3.15 -22.22
N ASN A 340 9.35 4.02 -23.21
CA ASN A 340 8.13 4.21 -24.00
C ASN A 340 6.89 4.59 -23.15
N VAL A 341 7.07 5.50 -22.18
CA VAL A 341 5.95 6.08 -21.41
C VAL A 341 5.70 7.52 -21.87
N ALA A 342 4.53 7.73 -22.47
CA ALA A 342 4.02 8.98 -22.98
C ALA A 342 2.90 9.53 -22.07
N ALA A 343 2.75 10.85 -22.05
CA ALA A 343 1.52 11.44 -21.50
C ALA A 343 0.33 10.95 -22.33
N LEU A 344 -0.87 10.85 -21.73
CA LEU A 344 -2.09 10.35 -22.39
C LEU A 344 -2.04 8.88 -22.85
N GLY A 345 -0.93 8.17 -22.63
CA GLY A 345 -0.75 6.77 -23.03
C GLY A 345 -1.34 5.75 -22.04
N PRO A 346 -1.71 4.54 -22.48
CA PRO A 346 -2.27 3.50 -21.60
C PRO A 346 -1.30 3.01 -20.51
N GLU A 347 0.00 3.14 -20.73
CA GLU A 347 1.08 2.67 -19.85
C GLU A 347 1.25 3.47 -18.55
N LEU A 348 0.46 4.52 -18.35
CA LEU A 348 0.38 5.25 -17.08
C LEU A 348 -0.43 4.52 -16.00
N ASP A 349 -1.19 3.47 -16.36
CA ASP A 349 -2.06 2.78 -15.40
C ASP A 349 -1.28 2.03 -14.31
N ARG A 350 -1.55 2.36 -13.05
CA ARG A 350 -1.00 1.68 -11.87
C ARG A 350 -2.15 1.39 -10.91
N VAL A 351 -2.47 0.10 -10.76
CA VAL A 351 -3.55 -0.40 -9.89
C VAL A 351 -3.55 0.20 -8.47
N ASN A 352 -2.36 0.49 -7.92
CA ASN A 352 -2.22 1.04 -6.57
C ASN A 352 -2.21 2.58 -6.48
N ALA A 353 -2.21 3.32 -7.60
CA ALA A 353 -2.01 4.78 -7.57
C ALA A 353 -3.06 5.50 -6.71
N ALA A 354 -4.35 5.29 -6.96
CA ALA A 354 -5.42 5.91 -6.19
C ALA A 354 -5.35 5.58 -4.69
N ARG A 355 -5.02 4.32 -4.34
CA ARG A 355 -4.89 3.88 -2.96
C ARG A 355 -3.70 4.54 -2.24
N VAL A 356 -2.54 4.60 -2.89
CA VAL A 356 -1.34 5.25 -2.33
C VAL A 356 -1.57 6.75 -2.22
N ARG A 357 -2.25 7.36 -3.19
CA ARG A 357 -2.63 8.78 -3.17
C ARG A 357 -3.54 9.09 -1.98
N ALA A 358 -4.61 8.33 -1.81
CA ALA A 358 -5.54 8.49 -0.69
C ALA A 358 -4.83 8.35 0.67
N LEU A 359 -3.95 7.35 0.83
CA LEU A 359 -3.16 7.17 2.05
C LEU A 359 -2.19 8.34 2.27
N THR A 360 -1.55 8.83 1.21
CA THR A 360 -0.62 9.97 1.27
C THR A 360 -1.33 11.22 1.79
N LEU A 361 -2.51 11.52 1.25
CA LEU A 361 -3.34 12.65 1.65
C LEU A 361 -3.91 12.48 3.06
N LEU A 362 -4.28 11.25 3.46
CA LEU A 362 -4.72 10.95 4.82
C LEU A 362 -3.60 11.23 5.84
N ILE A 363 -2.36 10.81 5.56
CA ILE A 363 -1.21 11.09 6.44
C ILE A 363 -1.02 12.60 6.60
N LEU A 364 -1.13 13.38 5.52
CA LEU A 364 -1.04 14.84 5.59
C LEU A 364 -2.21 15.45 6.40
N LYS A 365 -3.43 14.95 6.22
CA LYS A 365 -4.62 15.39 6.95
C LYS A 365 -4.50 15.16 8.46
N GLU A 366 -3.95 14.02 8.87
CA GLU A 366 -3.70 13.69 10.28
C GLU A 366 -2.57 14.52 10.91
N ASN A 367 -1.74 15.19 10.10
CA ASN A 367 -0.57 15.95 10.53
C ASN A 367 -0.60 17.38 9.99
N THR A 368 -1.69 18.09 10.30
CA THR A 368 -1.89 19.48 9.89
C THR A 368 -0.72 20.38 10.28
N SER A 369 -0.38 21.34 9.41
CA SER A 369 0.70 22.34 9.63
C SER A 369 2.14 21.80 9.60
N ILE A 370 2.37 20.57 9.17
CA ILE A 370 3.71 20.00 8.96
C ILE A 370 3.95 19.80 7.47
N ALA A 371 5.07 20.32 6.97
CA ALA A 371 5.63 19.92 5.68
C ALA A 371 6.61 18.76 5.93
N PRO A 372 6.25 17.52 5.58
CA PRO A 372 6.97 16.34 6.04
C PRO A 372 8.33 16.17 5.35
N ASP A 373 9.30 15.64 6.10
CA ASP A 373 10.54 15.14 5.52
C ASP A 373 10.26 13.84 4.75
N LEU A 374 10.75 13.71 3.52
CA LEU A 374 10.41 12.58 2.65
C LEU A 374 10.79 11.22 3.26
N THR A 375 11.92 11.13 3.97
CA THR A 375 12.36 9.90 4.63
C THR A 375 11.42 9.49 5.78
N ALA A 376 11.00 10.45 6.61
CA ALA A 376 10.07 10.19 7.70
C ALA A 376 8.68 9.83 7.15
N PHE A 377 8.27 10.51 6.07
CA PHE A 377 7.03 10.22 5.36
C PHE A 377 7.01 8.79 4.81
N ASN A 378 8.04 8.37 4.07
CA ASN A 378 8.14 7.03 3.51
C ASN A 378 8.17 5.96 4.60
N SER A 379 8.85 6.23 5.73
CA SER A 379 8.86 5.32 6.88
C SER A 379 7.46 5.12 7.47
N LEU A 380 6.69 6.21 7.64
CA LEU A 380 5.31 6.14 8.11
C LEU A 380 4.39 5.48 7.10
N LEU A 381 4.56 5.75 5.80
CA LEU A 381 3.81 5.13 4.73
C LEU A 381 4.02 3.60 4.71
N ALA A 382 5.28 3.15 4.79
CA ALA A 382 5.63 1.73 4.88
C ALA A 382 5.09 1.08 6.15
N TRP A 383 5.01 1.82 7.25
CA TRP A 383 4.37 1.33 8.48
C TRP A 383 2.85 1.19 8.31
N ARG A 384 2.17 2.18 7.71
CA ARG A 384 0.71 2.18 7.54
C ARG A 384 0.23 1.15 6.52
N ALA A 385 0.96 0.98 5.43
CA ALA A 385 0.63 0.05 4.34
C ALA A 385 1.91 -0.63 3.85
N PRO A 386 2.42 -1.63 4.58
CA PRO A 386 3.67 -2.31 4.22
C PRO A 386 3.57 -2.99 2.86
N VAL A 387 4.66 -2.90 2.09
CA VAL A 387 4.82 -3.60 0.81
C VAL A 387 5.05 -5.08 1.08
N ARG A 388 4.12 -5.93 0.66
CA ARG A 388 4.16 -7.39 0.92
C ARG A 388 4.63 -8.20 -0.28
N ARG A 389 4.40 -7.70 -1.50
CA ARG A 389 4.79 -8.31 -2.77
C ARG A 389 5.40 -7.20 -3.63
N ASN A 390 6.51 -7.49 -4.32
CA ASN A 390 7.23 -6.60 -5.24
C ASN A 390 6.49 -5.29 -5.54
N SER A 391 6.77 -4.22 -4.77
CA SER A 391 6.27 -2.90 -5.13
C SER A 391 7.37 -1.87 -4.95
N SER A 392 8.22 -1.77 -5.97
CA SER A 392 9.27 -0.76 -6.08
C SER A 392 8.74 0.67 -6.19
N MET A 393 7.42 0.86 -6.33
CA MET A 393 6.84 2.14 -6.72
C MET A 393 5.99 2.83 -5.65
N GLN A 394 5.77 2.25 -4.46
CA GLN A 394 4.92 2.89 -3.44
C GLN A 394 5.48 4.26 -3.02
N GLU A 395 6.79 4.32 -2.78
CA GLU A 395 7.48 5.56 -2.42
C GLU A 395 7.46 6.58 -3.57
N GLU A 396 7.64 6.14 -4.82
CA GLU A 396 7.57 7.01 -6.00
C GLU A 396 6.16 7.59 -6.19
N LEU A 397 5.12 6.74 -6.08
CA LEU A 397 3.71 7.16 -6.18
C LEU A 397 3.34 8.17 -5.09
N ALA A 398 3.83 7.96 -3.86
CA ALA A 398 3.63 8.91 -2.77
C ALA A 398 4.37 10.24 -3.02
N SER A 399 5.62 10.18 -3.47
CA SER A 399 6.40 11.37 -3.83
C SER A 399 5.72 12.18 -4.95
N TRP A 400 5.23 11.52 -6.00
CA TRP A 400 4.45 12.18 -7.05
C TRP A 400 3.15 12.75 -6.51
N THR A 401 2.44 12.03 -5.64
CA THR A 401 1.22 12.53 -5.00
C THR A 401 1.48 13.81 -4.21
N LEU A 402 2.56 13.88 -3.42
CA LEU A 402 2.90 15.08 -2.64
C LEU A 402 3.10 16.30 -3.55
N ARG A 403 3.78 16.10 -4.69
CA ARG A 403 4.01 17.16 -5.68
C ARG A 403 2.74 17.55 -6.44
N GLU A 404 1.97 16.57 -6.90
CA GLU A 404 0.71 16.78 -7.61
C GLU A 404 -0.34 17.47 -6.72
N ALA A 405 -0.38 17.13 -5.43
CA ALA A 405 -1.22 17.79 -4.43
C ALA A 405 -0.82 19.27 -4.22
N GLU A 406 0.47 19.58 -4.28
CA GLU A 406 0.96 20.96 -4.23
C GLU A 406 0.52 21.74 -5.48
N TRP A 407 0.67 21.16 -6.68
CA TRP A 407 0.20 21.79 -7.93
C TRP A 407 -1.31 22.01 -7.94
N LEU A 408 -2.10 21.07 -7.44
CA LEU A 408 -3.54 21.22 -7.28
C LEU A 408 -3.92 22.21 -6.17
N GLY A 409 -2.98 22.64 -5.33
CA GLY A 409 -3.29 23.45 -4.15
C GLY A 409 -4.07 22.70 -3.07
N ILE A 410 -4.07 21.36 -3.07
CA ILE A 410 -4.53 20.57 -1.91
C ILE A 410 -3.57 20.78 -0.73
N THR A 411 -2.29 20.96 -1.03
CA THR A 411 -1.27 21.43 -0.09
C THR A 411 -0.76 22.81 -0.49
N GLY A 412 -0.13 23.49 0.48
CA GLY A 412 0.64 24.70 0.25
C GLY A 412 1.89 24.70 1.13
N GLN A 413 3.04 25.01 0.55
CA GLN A 413 4.36 24.87 1.21
C GLN A 413 4.60 23.46 1.79
N GLY A 414 4.02 22.43 1.17
CA GLY A 414 4.15 21.03 1.56
C GLY A 414 3.26 20.59 2.74
N ALA A 415 2.42 21.46 3.29
CA ALA A 415 1.45 21.10 4.34
C ALA A 415 0.01 21.15 3.79
N ILE A 416 -0.90 20.35 4.34
CA ILE A 416 -2.30 20.33 3.89
C ILE A 416 -3.00 21.67 4.14
N SER A 417 -3.73 22.17 3.15
CA SER A 417 -4.47 23.43 3.23
C SER A 417 -5.90 23.23 3.71
N LYS A 418 -6.58 24.31 4.09
CA LYS A 418 -8.02 24.26 4.42
C LYS A 418 -8.88 23.78 3.24
N TYR A 419 -8.49 24.12 2.00
CA TYR A 419 -9.21 23.68 0.79
C TYR A 419 -8.99 22.18 0.55
N GLY A 420 -7.77 21.68 0.77
CA GLY A 420 -7.48 20.25 0.72
C GLY A 420 -8.26 19.46 1.76
N ILE A 421 -8.37 19.98 3.00
CA ILE A 421 -9.19 19.35 4.05
C ILE A 421 -10.67 19.32 3.64
N ALA A 422 -11.23 20.46 3.22
CA ALA A 422 -12.64 20.55 2.80
C ALA A 422 -12.95 19.59 1.64
N PHE A 423 -12.06 19.50 0.64
CA PHE A 423 -12.20 18.57 -0.48
C PHE A 423 -12.19 17.11 -0.03
N LEU A 424 -11.26 16.71 0.84
CA LEU A 424 -11.17 15.33 1.34
C LEU A 424 -12.33 14.95 2.27
N GLU A 425 -13.06 15.93 2.80
CA GLU A 425 -14.28 15.73 3.59
C GLU A 425 -15.54 15.69 2.73
N GLY A 426 -15.41 15.89 1.42
CA GLY A 426 -16.53 15.91 0.49
C GLY A 426 -17.36 17.20 0.56
N GLY A 427 -16.76 18.30 1.01
CA GLY A 427 -17.40 19.61 1.00
C GLY A 427 -17.33 20.29 -0.37
N ASP A 428 -18.28 21.19 -0.64
CA ASP A 428 -18.46 21.86 -1.95
C ASP A 428 -17.37 22.92 -2.26
N CYS A 429 -16.37 23.08 -1.39
CA CYS A 429 -15.20 23.95 -1.56
C CYS A 429 -15.52 25.40 -1.99
N GLU A 430 -16.71 25.92 -1.65
CA GLU A 430 -17.17 27.26 -2.05
C GLU A 430 -16.23 28.39 -1.60
N ILE A 431 -15.50 28.17 -0.50
CA ILE A 431 -14.49 29.10 0.03
C ILE A 431 -13.38 29.45 -1.00
N ILE A 432 -13.16 28.59 -2.01
CA ILE A 432 -12.26 28.91 -3.14
C ILE A 432 -12.77 30.13 -3.91
N ASN A 433 -14.07 30.26 -4.10
CA ASN A 433 -14.67 31.38 -4.85
C ASN A 433 -14.50 32.72 -4.11
N GLU A 434 -14.42 32.67 -2.78
CA GLU A 434 -14.23 33.86 -1.94
C GLU A 434 -12.76 34.28 -1.87
N ASP A 435 -11.85 33.31 -1.76
CA ASP A 435 -10.44 33.55 -1.51
C ASP A 435 -9.61 33.75 -2.79
N LEU A 436 -10.14 33.38 -3.96
CA LEU A 436 -9.51 33.74 -5.23
C LEU A 436 -9.56 35.26 -5.44
N PRO A 437 -8.49 35.86 -6.02
CA PRO A 437 -8.52 37.27 -6.38
C PRO A 437 -9.72 37.55 -7.28
N LYS A 438 -10.52 38.57 -6.94
CA LYS A 438 -11.58 39.05 -7.84
C LYS A 438 -10.93 39.59 -9.10
N THR A 439 -11.19 38.92 -10.22
CA THR A 439 -10.78 39.34 -11.58
C THR A 439 -11.40 40.66 -11.98
#